data_AF-A0A7X2J2J0-F1
#
_entry.id   AF-A0A7X2J2J0-F1
#
_cell.length_a   1.000
_cell.length_b   1.000
_cell.length_c   1.000
_cell.angle_alpha   90.00
_cell.angle_beta   90.00
_cell.angle_gamma   90.00
#
_symmetry.space_group_name_H-M   'P 1'
#
loop_
_entity.id
_entity.type
_entity.pdbx_description
1 polymer ?
#
loop_
_entity_poly.entity_id
_entity_poly.type
_entity_poly.pdbx_seq_one_letter_code
_entity_poly.pdbx_strand_id
1 'polypeptide(L)'
;MASQTIQELLAGDTDILTFYSEADNLWEQIWADKLSENEEGLAQLLTDYQTVFEDRCGGKTLGREVMAYSGYGYLYSANQGFENDHQARRLRQAFPSSTCSLEVKAAALKAADVYHLA
;
A
#
# COMPACT_ATOMS: atom_id res chain seq x y z
N MET A 1 6.42 11.02 -1.11
CA MET A 1 6.11 11.03 -2.56
C MET A 1 6.62 9.74 -3.20
N ALA A 2 5.82 9.11 -4.07
CA ALA A 2 6.12 7.85 -4.77
C ALA A 2 7.06 8.11 -5.96
N SER A 3 8.36 8.24 -5.68
CA SER A 3 9.34 8.65 -6.69
C SER A 3 9.60 7.58 -7.76
N GLN A 4 9.54 6.29 -7.42
CA GLN A 4 9.84 5.24 -8.41
C GLN A 4 8.75 5.17 -9.47
N THR A 5 7.49 5.10 -9.05
CA THR A 5 6.31 5.10 -9.92
C THR A 5 6.35 6.28 -10.90
N ILE A 6 6.64 7.48 -10.39
CA ILE A 6 6.69 8.69 -11.23
C ILE A 6 7.84 8.61 -12.25
N GLN A 7 9.00 8.08 -11.86
CA GLN A 7 10.14 7.94 -12.77
C GLN A 7 9.85 6.97 -13.92
N GLU A 8 9.23 5.82 -13.64
CA GLU A 8 8.87 4.84 -14.66
C GLU A 8 7.79 5.39 -15.61
N LEU A 9 6.78 6.10 -15.08
CA LEU A 9 5.79 6.79 -15.91
C LEU A 9 6.43 7.82 -16.84
N LEU A 10 7.39 8.60 -16.35
CA LEU A 10 8.14 9.57 -17.17
C LEU A 10 9.04 8.90 -18.21
N ALA A 11 9.51 7.68 -17.93
CA ALA A 11 10.25 6.84 -18.89
C ALA A 11 9.33 6.22 -19.95
N GLY A 12 8.01 6.37 -19.83
CA GLY A 12 7.02 5.82 -20.74
C GLY A 12 6.66 4.37 -20.45
N ASP A 13 6.97 3.87 -19.25
CA ASP A 13 6.58 2.53 -18.84
C ASP A 13 5.07 2.46 -18.60
N THR A 14 4.38 1.75 -19.48
CA THR A 14 2.93 1.56 -19.42
C THR A 14 2.52 0.45 -18.43
N ASP A 15 3.45 -0.40 -18.00
CA ASP A 15 3.16 -1.52 -17.10
C ASP A 15 2.79 -1.04 -15.70
N ILE A 16 3.12 0.22 -15.36
CA ILE A 16 2.64 0.88 -14.14
C ILE A 16 1.13 0.77 -13.97
N LEU A 17 0.35 0.93 -15.05
CA LEU A 17 -1.11 0.79 -14.97
C LEU A 17 -1.53 -0.62 -14.55
N THR A 18 -0.86 -1.63 -15.11
CA THR A 18 -1.07 -3.03 -14.74
C THR A 18 -0.70 -3.25 -13.29
N PHE A 19 0.44 -2.75 -12.81
CA PHE A 19 0.86 -2.91 -11.42
C PHE A 19 -0.12 -2.30 -10.41
N TYR A 20 -0.67 -1.12 -10.70
CA TYR A 20 -1.67 -0.52 -9.81
C TYR A 20 -3.03 -1.22 -9.88
N SER A 21 -3.41 -1.79 -11.03
CA SER A 21 -4.59 -2.66 -11.12
C SER A 21 -4.39 -3.97 -10.33
N GLU A 22 -3.19 -4.54 -10.36
CA GLU A 22 -2.84 -5.73 -9.58
C GLU A 22 -2.84 -5.40 -8.07
N ALA A 23 -2.29 -4.26 -7.69
CA ALA A 23 -2.32 -3.77 -6.31
C ALA A 23 -3.75 -3.61 -5.77
N ASP A 24 -4.66 -3.07 -6.58
CA ASP A 24 -6.08 -2.92 -6.21
C ASP A 24 -6.71 -4.28 -5.86
N ASN A 25 -6.49 -5.29 -6.70
CA ASN A 25 -6.94 -6.67 -6.45
C ASN A 25 -6.31 -7.28 -5.19
N LEU A 26 -5.04 -6.97 -4.91
CA LEU A 26 -4.36 -7.44 -3.69
C LEU A 26 -4.93 -6.78 -2.44
N TRP A 27 -5.25 -5.49 -2.50
CA TRP A 27 -5.89 -4.78 -1.39
C TRP A 27 -7.31 -5.25 -1.13
N GLU A 28 -8.09 -5.53 -2.18
CA GLU A 28 -9.40 -6.17 -2.02
C GLU A 28 -9.29 -7.50 -1.27
N GLN A 29 -8.30 -8.35 -1.62
CA GLN A 29 -8.05 -9.61 -0.92
C GLN A 29 -7.63 -9.42 0.54
N ILE A 30 -6.73 -8.47 0.81
CA ILE A 30 -6.29 -8.16 2.18
C ILE A 30 -7.48 -7.70 3.03
N TRP A 31 -8.31 -6.79 2.52
CA TRP A 31 -9.45 -6.25 3.26
C TRP A 31 -10.64 -7.21 3.37
N ALA A 32 -10.76 -8.19 2.47
CA ALA A 32 -11.75 -9.26 2.58
C ALA A 32 -11.38 -10.33 3.63
N ASP A 33 -10.10 -10.43 4.01
CA ASP A 33 -9.64 -11.36 5.03
C ASP A 33 -10.05 -10.87 6.44
N LYS A 34 -10.58 -11.78 7.26
CA LYS A 34 -11.01 -11.50 8.64
C LYS A 34 -9.86 -11.05 9.55
N LEU A 35 -8.63 -11.46 9.26
CA LEU A 35 -7.45 -10.99 9.99
C LEU A 35 -7.27 -9.48 9.86
N SER A 36 -7.74 -8.87 8.76
CA SER A 36 -7.67 -7.43 8.56
C SER A 36 -8.55 -6.62 9.53
N GLU A 37 -9.48 -7.27 10.26
CA GLU A 37 -10.39 -6.60 11.20
C GLU A 37 -9.68 -6.00 12.43
N ASN A 38 -8.44 -6.41 12.71
CA ASN A 38 -7.63 -5.86 13.79
C ASN A 38 -6.19 -5.53 13.34
N GLU A 39 -5.47 -4.74 14.14
CA GLU A 39 -4.13 -4.27 13.78
C GLU A 39 -3.11 -5.40 13.64
N GLU A 40 -3.09 -6.35 14.56
CA GLU A 40 -2.12 -7.46 14.57
C GLU A 40 -2.32 -8.39 13.37
N GLY A 41 -3.57 -8.76 13.08
CA GLY A 41 -3.91 -9.57 11.92
C GLY A 41 -3.64 -8.84 10.61
N LEU A 42 -3.92 -7.53 10.52
CA LEU A 42 -3.53 -6.74 9.36
C LEU A 42 -2.00 -6.68 9.22
N ALA A 43 -1.25 -6.51 10.31
CA ALA A 43 0.21 -6.48 10.28
C ALA A 43 0.81 -7.82 9.79
N GLN A 44 0.18 -8.93 10.15
CA GLN A 44 0.52 -10.25 9.63
C GLN A 44 0.22 -10.35 8.12
N LEU A 45 -0.97 -9.95 7.68
CA LEU A 45 -1.32 -9.94 6.25
C LEU A 45 -0.35 -9.07 5.44
N LEU A 46 0.00 -7.87 5.90
CA LEU A 46 0.96 -7.00 5.24
C LEU A 46 2.32 -7.69 5.06
N THR A 47 2.77 -8.41 6.08
CA THR A 47 4.01 -9.21 6.01
C THR A 47 3.92 -10.25 4.90
N ASP A 48 2.85 -11.04 4.89
CA ASP A 48 2.68 -12.15 3.96
C ASP A 48 2.56 -11.67 2.51
N TYR A 49 1.90 -10.53 2.31
CA TYR A 49 1.68 -9.96 0.99
C TYR A 49 2.86 -9.15 0.44
N GLN A 50 3.87 -8.79 1.25
CA GLN A 50 5.00 -8.00 0.74
C GLN A 50 5.64 -8.66 -0.48
N THR A 51 5.99 -9.95 -0.40
CA THR A 51 6.62 -10.67 -1.52
C THR A 51 5.68 -10.72 -2.74
N VAL A 52 4.37 -10.83 -2.52
CA VAL A 52 3.37 -10.85 -3.60
C VAL A 52 3.32 -9.50 -4.33
N PHE A 53 3.40 -8.39 -3.60
CA PHE A 53 3.52 -7.06 -4.21
C PHE A 53 4.85 -6.91 -4.96
N GLU A 54 5.97 -7.33 -4.37
CA GLU A 54 7.27 -7.29 -5.04
C GLU A 54 7.25 -8.10 -6.36
N ASP A 55 6.62 -9.26 -6.39
CA ASP A 55 6.57 -10.12 -7.57
C ASP A 55 5.60 -9.61 -8.65
N ARG A 56 4.45 -9.05 -8.26
CA ARG A 56 3.37 -8.66 -9.18
C ARG A 56 3.38 -7.19 -9.57
N CYS A 57 4.06 -6.32 -8.82
CA CYS A 57 3.99 -4.87 -8.99
C CYS A 57 5.35 -4.25 -9.33
N GLY A 58 6.09 -4.88 -10.27
CA GLY A 58 7.30 -4.29 -10.84
C GLY A 58 8.59 -4.51 -10.04
N GLY A 59 8.67 -5.58 -9.26
CA GLY A 59 9.89 -6.00 -8.57
C GLY A 59 10.04 -5.39 -7.18
N LYS A 60 11.19 -5.63 -6.55
CA LYS A 60 11.46 -5.22 -5.16
C LYS A 60 11.26 -3.73 -4.91
N THR A 61 11.85 -2.88 -5.73
CA THR A 61 11.83 -1.43 -5.46
C THR A 61 10.44 -0.85 -5.71
N LEU A 62 9.89 -1.08 -6.89
CA LEU A 62 8.60 -0.52 -7.28
C LEU A 62 7.46 -1.19 -6.51
N GLY A 63 7.45 -2.51 -6.34
CA GLY A 63 6.39 -3.22 -5.65
C GLY A 63 6.23 -2.82 -4.18
N ARG A 64 7.34 -2.51 -3.49
CA ARG A 64 7.29 -1.96 -2.12
C ARG A 64 6.65 -0.57 -2.07
N GLU A 65 7.00 0.28 -3.04
CA GLU A 65 6.40 1.61 -3.14
C GLU A 65 4.92 1.50 -3.50
N VAL A 66 4.58 0.67 -4.50
CA VAL A 66 3.20 0.40 -4.92
C VAL A 66 2.40 -0.10 -3.73
N MET A 67 2.85 -1.12 -3.00
CA MET A 67 2.18 -1.61 -1.78
C MET A 67 1.86 -0.46 -0.83
N ALA A 68 2.86 0.33 -0.45
CA ALA A 68 2.69 1.42 0.49
C ALA A 68 1.69 2.49 0.01
N TYR A 69 1.84 3.00 -1.21
CA TYR A 69 1.02 4.12 -1.70
C TYR A 69 -0.38 3.68 -2.16
N SER A 70 -0.49 2.52 -2.79
CA SER A 70 -1.78 1.97 -3.20
C SER A 70 -2.66 1.61 -2.00
N GLY A 71 -2.09 1.20 -0.86
CA GLY A 71 -2.90 0.86 0.32
C GLY A 71 -3.69 2.04 0.88
N TYR A 72 -3.08 3.22 0.93
CA TYR A 72 -3.80 4.44 1.31
C TYR A 72 -4.68 4.95 0.16
N GLY A 73 -4.21 4.85 -1.09
CA GLY A 73 -4.99 5.23 -2.27
C GLY A 73 -6.29 4.45 -2.40
N TYR A 74 -6.27 3.15 -2.10
CA TYR A 74 -7.43 2.26 -2.08
C TYR A 74 -8.52 2.72 -1.10
N LEU A 75 -8.12 3.28 0.04
CA LEU A 75 -9.04 3.78 1.07
C LEU A 75 -9.45 5.24 0.88
N TYR A 76 -8.85 5.95 -0.09
CA TYR A 76 -8.95 7.40 -0.23
C TYR A 76 -9.80 7.79 -1.44
N SER A 77 -10.82 8.60 -1.20
CA SER A 77 -11.64 9.24 -2.22
C SER A 77 -11.15 10.66 -2.47
N ALA A 78 -10.86 11.03 -3.73
CA ALA A 78 -10.41 12.39 -4.06
C ALA A 78 -11.44 13.49 -3.69
N ASN A 79 -12.73 13.14 -3.59
CA ASN A 79 -13.79 14.07 -3.26
C ASN A 79 -14.12 14.10 -1.75
N GLN A 80 -13.89 13.00 -1.04
CA GLN A 80 -14.37 12.81 0.34
C GLN A 80 -13.25 12.56 1.36
N GLY A 81 -12.01 12.34 0.90
CA GLY A 81 -10.92 11.88 1.73
C GLY A 81 -11.09 10.43 2.15
N PHE A 82 -10.73 10.10 3.39
CA PHE A 82 -10.95 8.76 3.97
C PHE A 82 -12.40 8.62 4.42
N GLU A 83 -13.22 7.93 3.62
CA GLU A 83 -14.61 7.61 4.00
C GLU A 83 -14.66 6.71 5.25
N ASN A 84 -13.63 5.86 5.44
CA ASN A 84 -13.43 5.03 6.61
C ASN A 84 -12.08 5.32 7.30
N ASP A 85 -12.03 6.43 8.06
CA ASP A 85 -10.85 6.85 8.82
C ASP A 85 -10.31 5.74 9.75
N HIS A 86 -11.19 4.86 10.25
CA HIS A 86 -10.77 3.74 11.10
C HIS A 86 -9.91 2.72 10.33
N GLN A 87 -10.28 2.35 9.09
CA GLN A 87 -9.45 1.47 8.26
C GLN A 87 -8.10 2.12 7.93
N ALA A 88 -8.10 3.41 7.59
CA ALA A 88 -6.88 4.14 7.27
C ALA A 88 -5.91 4.21 8.48
N ARG A 89 -6.43 4.54 9.67
CA ARG A 89 -5.64 4.54 10.92
C ARG A 89 -5.12 3.14 11.27
N ARG A 90 -5.94 2.11 11.11
CA ARG A 90 -5.52 0.72 11.36
C ARG A 90 -4.40 0.32 10.40
N LEU A 91 -4.50 0.67 9.12
CA LEU A 91 -3.42 0.45 8.14
C LEU A 91 -2.12 1.14 8.57
N ARG A 92 -2.23 2.41 8.98
CA ARG A 92 -1.09 3.19 9.49
C ARG A 92 -0.42 2.56 10.72
N GLN A 93 -1.20 1.99 11.64
CA GLN A 93 -0.70 1.32 12.83
C GLN A 93 -0.11 -0.06 12.53
N ALA A 94 -0.72 -0.79 11.59
CA ALA A 94 -0.30 -2.15 11.23
C ALA A 94 1.06 -2.18 10.50
N PHE A 95 1.38 -1.20 9.66
CA PHE A 95 2.66 -1.18 8.95
C PHE A 95 3.89 -1.20 9.89
N PRO A 96 4.00 -0.32 10.90
CA PRO A 96 5.05 -0.41 11.92
C PRO A 96 5.13 -1.76 12.64
N SER A 97 3.96 -2.33 12.98
CA SER A 97 3.81 -3.60 13.70
C SER A 97 4.08 -4.84 12.84
N SER A 98 4.04 -4.72 11.51
CA SER A 98 4.35 -5.83 10.58
C SER A 98 5.83 -6.21 10.62
N THR A 99 6.21 -7.34 10.02
CA THR A 99 7.62 -7.69 9.78
C THR A 99 8.10 -7.31 8.38
N CYS A 100 7.36 -6.43 7.70
CA CYS A 100 7.77 -5.89 6.41
C CYS A 100 9.15 -5.22 6.47
N SER A 101 9.79 -5.07 5.31
CA SER A 101 11.07 -4.39 5.20
C SER A 101 11.01 -2.93 5.66
N LEU A 102 12.15 -2.38 6.07
CA LEU A 102 12.24 -0.98 6.51
C LEU A 102 11.83 -0.02 5.38
N GLU A 103 12.10 -0.36 4.13
CA GLU A 103 11.70 0.43 2.96
C GLU A 103 10.18 0.49 2.81
N VAL A 104 9.47 -0.64 2.99
CA VAL A 104 8.00 -0.68 2.96
C VAL A 104 7.44 0.18 4.10
N LYS A 105 7.94 0.00 5.32
CA LYS A 105 7.47 0.77 6.48
C LYS A 105 7.71 2.27 6.31
N ALA A 106 8.88 2.66 5.81
CA ALA A 106 9.21 4.05 5.55
C ALA A 106 8.36 4.63 4.39
N ALA A 107 8.10 3.86 3.34
CA ALA A 107 7.22 4.27 2.25
C ALA A 107 5.78 4.44 2.73
N ALA A 108 5.28 3.53 3.55
CA ALA A 108 3.93 3.58 4.11
C ALA A 108 3.74 4.80 5.03
N LEU A 109 4.73 5.12 5.86
CA LEU A 109 4.68 6.34 6.68
C LEU A 109 4.61 7.60 5.81
N LYS A 110 5.48 7.69 4.79
CA LYS A 110 5.46 8.81 3.83
C LYS A 110 4.15 8.88 3.05
N ALA A 111 3.54 7.74 2.73
CA ALA A 111 2.26 7.68 2.04
C ALA A 111 1.14 8.21 2.94
N ALA A 112 1.08 7.79 4.22
CA ALA A 112 0.13 8.33 5.19
C ALA A 112 0.21 9.85 5.29
N ASP A 113 1.43 10.40 5.33
CA ASP A 113 1.66 11.86 5.37
C ASP A 113 1.16 12.57 4.10
N VAL A 114 1.37 11.97 2.92
CA VAL A 114 0.90 12.50 1.63
C VAL A 114 -0.63 12.57 1.57
N TYR A 115 -1.32 11.59 2.14
CA TYR A 115 -2.78 11.58 2.23
C TYR A 115 -3.31 12.36 3.46
N HIS A 116 -2.44 13.06 4.19
CA HIS A 116 -2.79 13.85 5.38
C HIS A 116 -3.48 13.04 6.49
N LEU A 117 -3.20 11.74 6.56
CA LEU A 117 -3.62 10.93 7.69
C LEU A 117 -2.70 11.26 8.87
N ALA A 118 -3.27 11.54 10.05
CA ALA A 118 -2.55 11.94 11.27
C ALA A 118 -2.50 10.83 12.33
#